data_AF-A0A8T6UZK6-F1
#
_entry.id   AF-A0A8T6UZK6-F1
#
_cell.length_a   1.000
_cell.length_b   1.000
_cell.length_c   1.000
_cell.angle_alpha   90.00
_cell.angle_beta   90.00
_cell.angle_gamma   90.00
#
_symmetry.space_group_name_H-M   'P 1'
#
loop_
_entity.id
_entity.type
_entity.pdbx_description
1 polymer ?
#
loop_
_entity_poly.entity_id
_entity_poly.type
_entity_poly.pdbx_seq_one_letter_code
_entity_poly.pdbx_strand_id
1 'polypeptide(L)'
;WLLEMGVNPKILYDGNTIYQALKEEDVKSFAFIKASYAHSCYSRIVHDGSTIIPFISYSDMFTRLRKLIKKEKGPAYFYAYLDNLDGIGHLYGPHAVEYSAELSVLSYSIRREFLEKADRKVAKETLLLITSDHGQVNISPE
;
A
#
# COMPACT_ATOMS: atom_id res chain seq x y z
N TRP A 1 -20.00 9.25 -1.77
CA TRP A 1 -20.98 8.81 -0.75
C TRP A 1 -20.95 9.65 0.53
N LEU A 2 -19.97 9.51 1.45
CA LEU A 2 -19.99 10.29 2.72
C LEU A 2 -20.02 11.81 2.53
N LEU A 3 -19.19 12.34 1.62
CA LEU A 3 -19.19 13.76 1.27
C LEU A 3 -20.50 14.20 0.60
N GLU A 4 -21.10 13.33 -0.20
CA GLU A 4 -22.39 13.60 -0.87
C GLU A 4 -23.54 13.61 0.15
N MET A 5 -23.40 12.87 1.25
CA MET A 5 -24.33 12.86 2.38
C MET A 5 -24.08 14.02 3.38
N GLY A 6 -23.10 14.90 3.12
CA GLY A 6 -22.75 16.00 4.01
C GLY A 6 -22.10 15.55 5.33
N VAL A 7 -21.66 14.28 5.43
CA VAL A 7 -21.05 13.74 6.63
C VAL A 7 -19.58 14.12 6.69
N ASN A 8 -19.13 14.63 7.83
CA ASN A 8 -17.72 14.91 8.06
C ASN A 8 -16.94 13.58 8.03
N PRO A 9 -15.98 13.44 7.09
CA PRO A 9 -15.23 12.20 6.94
C PRO A 9 -14.41 11.79 8.16
N LYS A 10 -14.12 12.73 9.07
CA LYS A 10 -13.44 12.46 10.34
C LYS A 10 -14.15 11.43 11.22
N ILE A 11 -15.41 11.11 10.94
CA ILE A 11 -16.09 9.96 11.57
C ILE A 11 -15.37 8.62 11.31
N LEU A 12 -14.62 8.51 10.21
CA LEU A 12 -13.84 7.31 9.89
C LEU A 12 -12.55 7.23 10.71
N TYR A 13 -11.93 8.38 10.99
CA TYR A 13 -10.70 8.51 11.75
C TYR A 13 -10.47 9.99 12.11
N ASP A 14 -10.26 10.29 13.38
CA ASP A 14 -10.03 11.66 13.90
C ASP A 14 -8.69 11.84 14.64
N GLY A 15 -7.86 10.79 14.67
CA GLY A 15 -6.54 10.80 15.31
C GLY A 15 -5.42 11.35 14.42
N ASN A 16 -4.21 11.42 15.01
CA ASN A 16 -2.99 11.74 14.28
C ASN A 16 -2.47 10.50 13.55
N THR A 17 -2.26 10.60 12.25
CA THR A 17 -1.70 9.50 11.46
C THR A 17 -0.23 9.27 11.81
N ILE A 18 0.26 8.06 11.53
CA ILE A 18 1.71 7.78 11.64
C ILE A 18 2.54 8.73 10.76
N TYR A 19 2.01 9.18 9.62
CA TYR A 19 2.72 10.06 8.72
C TYR A 19 2.87 11.48 9.29
N GLN A 20 1.88 11.96 10.05
CA GLN A 20 1.98 13.21 10.78
C GLN A 20 3.02 13.11 11.90
N ALA A 21 3.00 12.03 12.68
CA ALA A 21 4.02 11.79 13.72
C ALA A 21 5.44 11.68 13.11
N LEU A 22 5.60 10.98 11.99
CA LEU A 22 6.88 10.87 11.28
C LEU A 22 7.37 12.21 10.73
N LYS A 23 6.45 13.08 10.31
CA LYS A 23 6.78 14.42 9.83
C LYS A 23 7.33 15.30 10.95
N GLU A 24 6.87 15.15 12.19
CA GLU A 24 7.43 15.85 13.36
C GLU A 24 8.88 15.47 13.63
N GLU A 25 9.30 14.28 13.20
CA GLU A 25 10.67 13.74 13.28
C GLU A 25 11.47 13.94 11.97
N ASP A 26 11.05 14.86 11.11
CA ASP A 26 11.67 15.15 9.79
C ASP A 26 11.73 13.93 8.82
N VAL A 27 10.89 12.91 9.03
CA VAL A 27 10.79 11.74 8.16
C VAL A 27 9.73 11.97 7.08
N LYS A 28 10.16 11.99 5.81
CA LYS A 28 9.23 12.14 4.69
C LYS A 28 8.42 10.87 4.47
N SER A 29 7.11 11.00 4.28
CA SER A 29 6.22 9.88 4.07
C SER A 29 5.63 9.83 2.66
N PHE A 30 5.61 8.65 2.05
CA PHE A 30 5.04 8.40 0.72
C PHE A 30 4.09 7.19 0.76
N ALA A 31 2.84 7.38 0.35
CA ALA A 31 1.81 6.34 0.34
C ALA A 31 1.43 5.95 -1.08
N PHE A 32 1.83 4.76 -1.52
CA PHE A 32 1.46 4.18 -2.81
C PHE A 32 0.10 3.49 -2.69
N ILE A 33 -0.91 4.07 -3.34
CA ILE A 33 -2.31 3.63 -3.28
C ILE A 33 -2.85 3.42 -4.70
N LYS A 34 -3.72 2.43 -4.91
CA LYS A 34 -4.34 2.18 -6.21
C LYS A 34 -5.06 3.43 -6.72
N ALA A 35 -4.86 3.76 -7.99
CA ALA A 35 -5.36 5.01 -8.58
C ALA A 35 -6.88 5.17 -8.51
N SER A 36 -7.64 4.06 -8.53
CA SER A 36 -9.10 4.05 -8.43
C SER A 36 -9.63 4.66 -7.12
N TYR A 37 -8.85 4.61 -6.03
CA TYR A 37 -9.29 5.13 -4.73
C TYR A 37 -8.24 5.96 -3.97
N ALA A 38 -7.07 6.23 -4.56
CA ALA A 38 -5.99 7.01 -3.94
C ALA A 38 -6.43 8.39 -3.41
N HIS A 39 -7.44 9.01 -4.03
CA HIS A 39 -7.96 10.31 -3.63
C HIS A 39 -9.38 10.25 -3.05
N SER A 40 -9.82 9.05 -2.69
CA SER A 40 -11.06 8.84 -1.96
C SER A 40 -11.04 9.61 -0.64
N CYS A 41 -12.23 9.85 -0.11
CA CYS A 41 -12.38 10.57 1.13
C CYS A 41 -11.64 9.90 2.30
N TYR A 42 -11.73 8.57 2.37
CA TYR A 42 -11.04 7.78 3.38
C TYR A 42 -9.52 7.85 3.22
N SER A 43 -9.00 7.61 2.00
CA SER A 43 -7.56 7.64 1.73
C SER A 43 -6.92 8.99 2.07
N ARG A 44 -7.63 10.11 1.87
CA ARG A 44 -7.12 11.43 2.25
C ARG A 44 -6.94 11.60 3.75
N ILE A 45 -7.78 10.96 4.56
CA ILE A 45 -7.72 11.06 6.03
C ILE A 45 -6.63 10.16 6.57
N VAL A 46 -6.67 8.86 6.22
CA VAL A 46 -5.76 7.88 6.82
C VAL A 46 -4.32 8.04 6.34
N HIS A 47 -4.11 8.71 5.19
CA HIS A 47 -2.80 9.06 4.67
C HIS A 47 -2.42 10.53 4.83
N ASP A 48 -3.17 11.30 5.65
CA ASP A 48 -2.81 12.69 5.95
C ASP A 48 -1.39 12.77 6.52
N GLY A 49 -0.61 13.76 6.13
CA GLY A 49 0.83 13.87 6.44
C GLY A 49 1.77 13.15 5.47
N SER A 50 1.25 12.35 4.52
CA SER A 50 2.05 11.71 3.47
C SER A 50 1.85 12.33 2.09
N THR A 51 2.79 12.09 1.17
CA THR A 51 2.57 12.28 -0.27
C THR A 51 1.91 11.02 -0.84
N ILE A 52 0.66 11.13 -1.26
CA ILE A 52 -0.06 10.04 -1.94
C ILE A 52 0.46 9.90 -3.37
N ILE A 53 0.85 8.68 -3.74
CA ILE A 53 1.38 8.31 -5.05
C ILE A 53 0.43 7.26 -5.67
N PRO A 54 -0.52 7.69 -6.52
CA PRO A 54 -1.44 6.78 -7.20
C PRO A 54 -0.70 5.84 -8.13
N PHE A 55 -1.02 4.55 -8.15
CA PHE A 55 -0.47 3.57 -9.11
C PHE A 55 -1.56 2.77 -9.83
N ILE A 56 -1.25 2.23 -11.00
CA ILE A 56 -2.21 1.47 -11.82
C ILE A 56 -2.08 -0.04 -11.59
N SER A 57 -0.85 -0.55 -11.66
CA SER A 57 -0.50 -1.96 -11.50
C SER A 57 0.69 -2.13 -10.55
N TYR A 58 0.95 -3.35 -10.11
CA TYR A 58 2.14 -3.63 -9.30
C TYR A 58 3.45 -3.38 -10.05
N SER A 59 3.48 -3.60 -11.37
CA SER A 59 4.66 -3.28 -12.19
C SER A 59 4.95 -1.77 -12.22
N ASP A 60 3.92 -0.93 -12.33
CA ASP A 60 4.01 0.53 -12.20
C ASP A 60 4.48 0.92 -10.79
N MET A 61 3.79 0.40 -9.77
CA MET A 61 4.08 0.68 -8.36
C MET A 61 5.52 0.35 -7.99
N PHE A 62 5.97 -0.89 -8.16
CA PHE A 62 7.33 -1.31 -7.78
C PHE A 62 8.40 -0.56 -8.56
N THR A 63 8.12 -0.18 -9.81
CA THR A 63 9.04 0.64 -10.62
C THR A 63 9.20 2.04 -10.10
N ARG A 64 8.12 2.68 -9.68
CA ARG A 64 8.17 4.03 -9.11
C ARG A 64 8.71 4.02 -7.69
N LEU A 65 8.34 3.01 -6.89
CA LEU A 65 8.82 2.82 -5.54
C LEU A 65 10.36 2.73 -5.50
N ARG A 66 10.98 1.80 -6.24
CA ARG A 66 12.45 1.67 -6.24
C ARG A 66 13.17 2.92 -6.74
N LYS A 67 12.59 3.65 -7.71
CA LYS A 67 13.15 4.91 -8.22
C LYS A 67 13.10 6.00 -7.15
N LEU A 68 12.01 6.08 -6.40
CA LEU A 68 11.83 7.09 -5.38
C LEU A 68 12.70 6.81 -4.14
N ILE A 69 12.75 5.57 -3.67
CA ILE A 69 13.64 5.17 -2.56
C ILE A 69 15.10 5.56 -2.88
N LYS A 70 15.56 5.30 -4.11
CA LYS A 70 16.93 5.67 -4.53
C LYS A 70 17.15 7.20 -4.61
N LYS A 71 16.10 7.96 -4.92
CA LYS A 71 16.16 9.42 -5.06
C LYS A 71 16.22 10.11 -3.71
N GLU A 72 15.48 9.62 -2.72
CA GLU A 72 15.48 10.22 -1.38
C GLU A 72 16.86 10.10 -0.72
N LYS A 73 17.23 11.13 0.04
CA LYS A 73 18.58 11.30 0.64
C LYS A 73 18.57 11.38 2.16
N GLY A 74 17.39 11.46 2.76
CA GLY A 74 17.21 11.49 4.21
C GLY A 74 16.23 10.40 4.65
N PRO A 75 15.90 10.37 5.95
CA PRO A 75 14.90 9.46 6.49
C PRO A 75 13.58 9.58 5.71
N ALA A 76 13.09 8.43 5.24
CA ALA A 76 11.84 8.37 4.51
C ALA A 76 11.10 7.07 4.82
N TYR A 77 9.78 7.18 4.93
CA TYR A 77 8.85 6.08 5.12
C TYR A 77 8.03 5.88 3.84
N PHE A 78 8.02 4.64 3.36
CA PHE A 78 7.29 4.25 2.16
C PHE A 78 6.24 3.21 2.53
N TYR A 79 4.98 3.56 2.36
CA TYR A 79 3.84 2.66 2.52
C TYR A 79 3.34 2.26 1.14
N ALA A 80 3.22 0.96 0.86
CA ALA A 80 2.68 0.45 -0.39
C ALA A 80 1.54 -0.52 -0.10
N TYR A 81 0.33 -0.14 -0.49
CA TYR A 81 -0.88 -0.92 -0.24
C TYR A 81 -1.17 -1.86 -1.42
N LEU A 82 -1.36 -3.14 -1.12
CA LEU A 82 -1.58 -4.22 -2.09
C LEU A 82 -2.97 -4.81 -1.85
N ASP A 83 -3.88 -4.67 -2.82
CA ASP A 83 -5.31 -4.94 -2.68
C ASP A 83 -5.80 -6.15 -3.49
N ASN A 84 -5.14 -6.47 -4.61
CA ASN A 84 -5.66 -7.47 -5.56
C ASN A 84 -5.91 -8.85 -4.92
N LEU A 85 -5.00 -9.32 -4.06
CA LEU A 85 -5.09 -10.66 -3.49
C LEU A 85 -6.32 -10.80 -2.57
N ASP A 86 -6.59 -9.75 -1.79
CA ASP A 86 -7.78 -9.65 -0.96
C ASP A 86 -9.06 -9.67 -1.81
N GLY A 87 -9.12 -8.84 -2.85
CA GLY A 87 -10.27 -8.78 -3.76
C GLY A 87 -10.56 -10.11 -4.48
N ILE A 88 -9.52 -10.81 -4.94
CA ILE A 88 -9.66 -12.15 -5.54
C ILE A 88 -10.18 -13.16 -4.52
N GLY A 89 -9.65 -13.12 -3.30
CA GLY A 89 -10.08 -14.00 -2.23
C GLY A 89 -11.52 -13.74 -1.76
N HIS A 90 -11.98 -12.48 -1.78
CA HIS A 90 -13.39 -12.15 -1.56
C HIS A 90 -14.32 -12.70 -2.64
N LEU A 91 -13.88 -12.71 -3.89
CA LEU A 91 -14.72 -13.11 -5.02
C LEU A 91 -14.77 -14.63 -5.21
N TYR A 92 -13.63 -15.31 -5.06
CA TYR A 92 -13.50 -16.73 -5.37
C TYR A 92 -13.17 -17.62 -4.16
N GLY A 93 -12.76 -17.04 -3.04
CA GLY A 93 -12.30 -17.73 -1.84
C GLY A 93 -10.78 -17.92 -1.78
N PRO A 94 -10.17 -17.95 -0.57
CA PRO A 94 -8.72 -18.10 -0.37
C PRO A 94 -8.11 -19.42 -0.84
N HIS A 95 -8.93 -20.40 -1.24
CA HIS A 95 -8.47 -21.70 -1.76
C HIS A 95 -8.69 -21.87 -3.27
N ALA A 96 -9.17 -20.83 -3.95
CA ALA A 96 -9.38 -20.85 -5.39
C ALA A 96 -8.06 -20.83 -6.18
N VAL A 97 -8.10 -21.33 -7.41
CA VAL A 97 -6.93 -21.33 -8.30
C VAL A 97 -6.54 -19.92 -8.71
N GLU A 98 -7.50 -19.01 -8.83
CA GLU A 98 -7.34 -17.58 -9.08
C GLU A 98 -6.54 -16.91 -7.97
N TYR A 99 -6.82 -17.24 -6.70
CA TYR A 99 -6.09 -16.72 -5.55
C TYR A 99 -4.62 -17.14 -5.59
N SER A 100 -4.38 -18.43 -5.86
CA SER A 100 -3.02 -18.99 -5.98
C SER A 100 -2.24 -18.38 -7.16
N ALA A 101 -2.92 -18.13 -8.28
CA ALA A 101 -2.35 -17.46 -9.43
C ALA A 101 -1.97 -15.99 -9.12
N GLU A 102 -2.86 -15.23 -8.47
CA GLU A 102 -2.58 -13.84 -8.09
C GLU A 102 -1.43 -13.76 -7.06
N LEU A 103 -1.39 -14.69 -6.10
CA LEU A 103 -0.27 -14.78 -5.15
C LEU A 103 1.06 -15.03 -5.88
N SER A 104 1.05 -15.87 -6.91
CA SER A 104 2.23 -16.13 -7.74
C SER A 104 2.68 -14.89 -8.51
N VAL A 105 1.74 -14.13 -9.07
CA VAL A 105 2.00 -12.86 -9.76
C VAL A 105 2.57 -11.81 -8.81
N LEU A 106 2.00 -11.69 -7.62
CA LEU A 106 2.49 -10.75 -6.59
C LEU A 106 3.90 -11.12 -6.14
N SER A 107 4.13 -12.39 -5.79
CA SER A 107 5.44 -12.90 -5.38
C SER A 107 6.51 -12.69 -6.45
N TYR A 108 6.17 -12.99 -7.72
CA TYR A 108 7.04 -12.73 -8.86
C TYR A 108 7.35 -11.24 -9.01
N SER A 109 6.35 -10.38 -8.90
CA SER A 109 6.52 -8.92 -9.03
C SER A 109 7.41 -8.34 -7.94
N ILE A 110 7.20 -8.73 -6.68
CA ILE A 110 8.06 -8.34 -5.55
C ILE A 110 9.50 -8.77 -5.83
N ARG A 111 9.72 -10.03 -6.18
CA ARG A 111 11.06 -10.55 -6.41
C ARG A 111 11.75 -9.86 -7.60
N ARG A 112 11.11 -9.86 -8.77
CA ARG A 112 11.74 -9.47 -10.04
C ARG A 112 11.79 -7.97 -10.25
N GLU A 113 10.74 -7.24 -9.85
CA GLU A 113 10.68 -5.80 -10.09
C GLU A 113 11.16 -4.96 -8.91
N PHE A 114 11.11 -5.49 -7.69
CA PHE A 114 11.52 -4.75 -6.50
C PHE A 114 12.86 -5.25 -5.95
N LEU A 115 12.94 -6.49 -5.47
CA LEU A 115 14.11 -6.99 -4.73
C LEU A 115 15.35 -7.14 -5.62
N GLU A 116 15.26 -7.86 -6.74
CA GLU A 116 16.40 -8.13 -7.62
C GLU A 116 16.96 -6.87 -8.30
N LYS A 117 16.12 -5.82 -8.44
CA LYS A 117 16.47 -4.54 -9.07
C LYS A 117 16.76 -3.43 -8.05
N ALA A 118 16.72 -3.73 -6.76
CA ALA A 118 17.04 -2.77 -5.71
C ALA A 118 18.53 -2.37 -5.79
N ASP A 119 18.81 -1.08 -5.58
CA ASP A 119 20.19 -0.61 -5.47
C ASP A 119 20.81 -1.17 -4.18
N ARG A 120 21.95 -1.86 -4.29
CA ARG A 120 22.56 -2.57 -3.16
C ARG A 120 22.95 -1.67 -2.00
N LYS A 121 23.32 -0.41 -2.25
CA LYS A 121 23.68 0.52 -1.16
C LYS A 121 22.42 0.96 -0.42
N VAL A 122 21.41 1.37 -1.17
CA VAL A 122 20.10 1.75 -0.63
C VAL A 122 19.46 0.61 0.16
N ALA A 123 19.51 -0.62 -0.38
CA ALA A 123 18.94 -1.79 0.28
C ALA A 123 19.58 -2.10 1.65
N LYS A 124 20.89 -1.82 1.83
CA LYS A 124 21.57 -2.01 3.12
C LYS A 124 21.11 -1.02 4.19
N GLU A 125 20.58 0.12 3.78
CA GLU A 125 20.11 1.21 4.64
C GLU A 125 18.58 1.24 4.74
N THR A 126 17.89 0.26 4.14
CA THR A 126 16.42 0.20 4.09
C THR A 126 15.91 -1.02 4.84
N LEU A 127 15.03 -0.79 5.82
CA LEU A 127 14.21 -1.85 6.40
C LEU A 127 13.01 -2.12 5.50
N LEU A 128 12.80 -3.39 5.12
CA LEU A 128 11.59 -3.84 4.42
C LEU A 128 10.72 -4.65 5.37
N LEU A 129 9.49 -4.19 5.58
CA LEU A 129 8.44 -4.94 6.26
C LEU A 129 7.34 -5.28 5.26
N ILE A 130 6.97 -6.57 5.20
CA ILE A 130 5.82 -7.05 4.43
C ILE A 130 4.91 -7.75 5.43
N THR A 131 3.65 -7.29 5.52
CA THR A 131 2.64 -7.84 6.41
C THR A 131 1.28 -7.79 5.74
N SER A 132 0.32 -8.53 6.31
CA SER A 132 -1.10 -8.37 6.02
C SER A 132 -1.78 -7.68 7.20
N ASP A 133 -2.84 -6.92 6.93
CA ASP A 133 -3.75 -6.40 7.94
C ASP A 133 -4.70 -7.49 8.46
N HIS A 134 -5.04 -8.46 7.61
CA HIS A 134 -5.83 -9.63 7.99
C HIS A 134 -5.52 -10.88 7.14
N GLY A 135 -6.07 -12.02 7.57
CA GLY A 135 -6.14 -13.23 6.77
C GLY A 135 -7.52 -13.39 6.11
N GLN A 136 -7.72 -14.52 5.43
CA GLN A 136 -9.03 -14.92 4.90
C GLN A 136 -9.28 -16.39 5.18
N VAL A 137 -10.55 -16.74 5.41
CA VAL A 137 -11.01 -18.11 5.60
C VAL A 137 -12.28 -18.34 4.79
N ASN A 138 -12.49 -19.57 4.32
CA ASN A 138 -13.78 -19.93 3.76
C ASN A 138 -14.83 -19.95 4.86
N ILE A 139 -15.99 -19.34 4.59
CA ILE A 139 -17.17 -19.47 5.43
C ILE A 139 -18.20 -20.32 4.68
N SER A 140 -18.77 -21.31 5.36
CA SER A 140 -20.03 -21.91 4.92
C SER A 140 -21.15 -20.97 5.37
N PRO A 141 -22.11 -20.59 4.52
CA PRO A 141 -23.26 -19.79 4.93
C PRO A 141 -24.27 -20.56 5.81
N GLU A 142 -23.90 -21.74 6.31
CA GLU A 142 -24.69 -22.60 7.20
C GLU A 142 -24.40 -22.33 8.68
#